data_AF-A0A928KDW1-F1
#
_entry.id   AF-A0A928KDW1-F1
#
_cell.length_a   1.000
_cell.length_b   1.000
_cell.length_c   1.000
_cell.angle_alpha   90.00
_cell.angle_beta   90.00
_cell.angle_gamma   90.00
#
_symmetry.space_group_name_H-M   'P 1'
#
loop_
_entity.id
_entity.type
_entity.pdbx_description
1 polymer ?
#
loop_
_entity_poly.entity_id
_entity_poly.type
_entity_poly.pdbx_seq_one_letter_code
_entity_poly.pdbx_strand_id
1 'polypeptide(L)' 'MKELDVVRLIQKFKGLPVGTEGTIVHKYDDSMYEVEFFSKDGDTLDVVTTPISAIQLIKSYK' A
#
# COMPACT_ATOMS: atom_id res chain seq x y z
N MET A 1 -4.84 0.36 -10.17
CA MET A 1 -5.21 -0.09 -8.82
C MET A 1 -6.37 0.78 -8.34
N LYS A 2 -7.21 0.27 -7.45
CA LYS A 2 -8.38 0.96 -6.89
C LYS A 2 -8.45 0.75 -5.38
N GLU A 3 -9.33 1.49 -4.71
CA GLU A 3 -9.63 1.27 -3.29
C GLU A 3 -9.97 -0.20 -3.04
N LEU A 4 -9.53 -0.71 -1.88
CA LEU A 4 -9.58 -2.10 -1.43
C LEU A 4 -8.60 -3.07 -2.11
N ASP A 5 -7.88 -2.68 -3.16
CA ASP A 5 -6.80 -3.50 -3.70
C ASP A 5 -5.66 -3.64 -2.67
N VAL A 6 -5.09 -4.85 -2.58
CA VAL A 6 -3.92 -5.14 -1.75
C VAL A 6 -2.66 -4.94 -2.58
N VAL A 7 -1.72 -4.21 -2.00
CA VAL A 7 -0.43 -3.86 -2.60
C VAL A 7 0.71 -4.23 -1.67
N ARG A 8 1.92 -4.26 -2.21
CA ARG A 8 3.15 -4.50 -1.47
C ARG A 8 4.21 -3.47 -1.82
N LEU A 9 4.96 -3.00 -0.82
CA LEU A 9 6.16 -2.19 -1.06
C LEU A 9 7.22 -2.99 -1.80
N ILE A 10 7.76 -2.41 -2.88
CA ILE A 10 8.90 -2.96 -3.64
C ILE A 10 10.24 -2.31 -3.28
N GLN A 11 10.21 -1.27 -2.45
CA GLN A 11 11.38 -0.58 -1.90
C GLN A 11 11.08 -0.12 -0.46
N LYS A 12 12.12 0.21 0.32
CA LYS A 12 11.90 0.85 1.63
C LYS A 12 11.21 2.20 1.41
N PHE A 13 10.20 2.50 2.21
CA PHE A 13 9.43 3.73 2.06
C PHE A 13 8.97 4.22 3.43
N LYS A 14 9.27 5.48 3.79
CA LYS A 14 8.88 6.10 5.07
C LYS A 14 9.14 5.23 6.32
N GLY A 15 10.27 4.50 6.34
CA GLY A 15 10.62 3.61 7.46
C GLY A 15 9.99 2.21 7.40
N LEU A 16 9.04 1.97 6.50
CA LEU A 16 8.47 0.65 6.26
C LEU A 16 9.43 -0.20 5.41
N PRO A 17 9.64 -1.48 5.77
CA PRO A 17 10.53 -2.37 5.04
C PRO A 17 9.96 -2.75 3.66
N VAL A 18 10.85 -3.20 2.77
CA VAL A 18 10.44 -3.85 1.51
C VAL A 18 9.58 -5.05 1.84
N GLY A 19 8.51 -5.25 1.09
CA GLY A 19 7.63 -6.40 1.28
C GLY A 19 6.47 -6.17 2.25
N THR A 20 6.38 -5.02 2.93
CA THR A 20 5.20 -4.69 3.73
C THR A 20 3.97 -4.61 2.82
N GLU A 21 2.93 -5.34 3.20
CA GLU A 21 1.64 -5.34 2.51
C GLU A 21 0.71 -4.29 3.10
N GLY A 22 -0.14 -3.75 2.25
CA GLY A 22 -1.13 -2.76 2.63
C GLY A 22 -2.33 -2.79 1.69
N THR A 23 -3.37 -2.07 2.08
CA THR A 23 -4.60 -1.93 1.32
C THR A 23 -4.73 -0.48 0.87
N ILE A 24 -5.09 -0.26 -0.39
CA ILE A 24 -5.42 1.08 -0.88
C ILE A 24 -6.72 1.53 -0.22
N VAL A 25 -6.66 2.57 0.60
CA VAL A 25 -7.82 3.14 1.30
C VAL A 25 -8.35 4.40 0.61
N HIS A 26 -7.52 5.06 -0.21
CA HIS A 26 -7.97 6.16 -1.06
C HIS A 26 -7.14 6.27 -2.35
N LYS A 27 -7.78 6.65 -3.45
CA LYS A 27 -7.12 6.99 -4.71
C LYS A 27 -7.21 8.50 -4.96
N TYR A 28 -6.08 9.21 -4.89
CA TYR A 28 -6.03 10.62 -5.29
C TYR A 28 -6.06 10.75 -6.81
N ASP A 29 -5.15 10.04 -7.49
CA ASP A 29 -5.03 9.97 -8.95
C ASP A 29 -4.40 8.62 -9.37
N ASP A 30 -3.93 8.51 -10.62
CA ASP A 30 -3.28 7.29 -11.13
C ASP A 30 -1.79 7.15 -10.74
N SER A 31 -1.23 8.14 -10.04
CA SER A 31 0.17 8.20 -9.62
C SER A 31 0.37 8.05 -8.10
N MET A 32 -0.62 8.44 -7.29
CA MET A 32 -0.55 8.48 -5.84
C MET A 32 -1.79 7.86 -5.18
N TYR A 33 -1.56 7.01 -4.19
CA TYR A 33 -2.59 6.32 -3.42
C TYR A 33 -2.35 6.50 -1.93
N GLU A 34 -3.41 6.56 -1.13
CA GLU A 34 -3.31 6.38 0.31
C GLU A 34 -3.39 4.89 0.62
N VAL A 35 -2.39 4.37 1.33
CA VAL A 35 -2.27 2.95 1.64
C VAL A 35 -2.16 2.79 3.16
N GLU A 36 -3.04 1.97 3.72
CA GLU A 36 -2.91 1.47 5.09
C GLU A 36 -2.03 0.22 5.05
N PHE A 37 -0.87 0.27 5.70
CA PHE A 37 0.08 -0.85 5.77
C PHE A 37 -0.06 -1.63 7.06
N PHE A 38 0.14 -2.94 6.99
CA PHE A 38 -0.11 -3.86 8.11
C PHE A 38 1.15 -4.62 8.53
N SER A 39 1.21 -4.96 9.81
CA SER A 39 2.16 -5.92 10.36
C SER A 39 1.77 -7.33 9.92
N LYS A 40 2.67 -8.30 10.15
CA LYS A 40 2.35 -9.72 9.88
C LYS A 40 1.21 -10.25 10.74
N ASP A 41 0.97 -9.62 11.88
CA ASP A 41 -0.09 -9.97 12.84
C ASP A 41 -1.42 -9.30 12.49
N GLY A 42 -1.44 -8.44 11.46
CA GLY A 42 -2.63 -7.74 10.97
C GLY A 42 -2.87 -6.37 11.60
N ASP A 43 -1.98 -5.91 12.48
CA ASP A 43 -2.07 -4.57 13.08
C ASP A 43 -1.70 -3.50 12.06
N THR A 44 -2.41 -2.37 12.08
CA THR A 44 -2.03 -1.20 11.30
C THR A 44 -0.68 -0.65 11.76
N LEU A 45 0.26 -0.54 10.82
CA LEU A 45 1.56 0.09 11.03
C LEU A 45 1.49 1.60 10.79
N ASP A 46 0.92 2.01 9.65
CA ASP A 46 0.77 3.40 9.26
C ASP A 46 -0.19 3.55 8.08
N VAL A 47 -0.72 4.77 7.87
CA VAL A 47 -1.51 5.15 6.70
C VAL A 47 -0.75 6.25 5.97
N VAL A 48 -0.27 5.97 4.76
CA VAL A 48 0.61 6.90 4.05
C VAL A 48 0.25 7.06 2.58
N THR A 49 0.31 8.32 2.12
CA THR A 49 0.36 8.63 0.69
C THR A 49 1.62 8.02 0.07
N THR A 50 1.41 7.18 -0.94
CA THR A 50 2.41 6.28 -1.54
C THR A 50 2.36 6.38 -3.07
N PRO A 51 3.49 6.63 -3.73
CA PRO A 51 3.55 6.66 -5.19
C PRO A 51 3.43 5.26 -5.78
N ILE A 52 2.80 5.16 -6.95
CA ILE A 52 2.67 3.88 -7.69
C ILE A 52 4.02 3.22 -7.96
N SER A 53 5.11 4.00 -8.08
CA SER A 53 6.47 3.49 -8.28
C SER A 53 7.04 2.74 -7.07
N ALA A 54 6.45 2.89 -5.88
CA ALA A 54 6.90 2.22 -4.65
C ALA A 54 6.10 0.94 -4.33
N ILE A 55 5.00 0.68 -5.04
CA ILE A 55 4.07 -0.40 -4.73
C ILE A 55 3.77 -1.29 -5.94
N GLN A 56 3.48 -2.55 -5.65
CA GLN A 56 3.04 -3.54 -6.62
C GLN A 56 1.68 -4.10 -6.21
N LEU A 57 0.76 -4.24 -7.16
CA LEU A 57 -0.53 -4.91 -6.93
C LEU A 57 -0.33 -6.39 -6.63
N ILE A 58 -0.90 -6.86 -5.52
CA ILE A 58 -0.88 -8.28 -5.10
C ILE A 58 -2.23 -8.93 -5.35
N LYS A 59 -3.32 -8.25 -4.98
CA LYS A 59 -4.68 -8.77 -5.13
C LYS A 59 -5.64 -7.64 -5.42
N SER A 60 -6.48 -7.82 -6.44
CA SER A 60 -7.58 -6.90 -6.71
C SER A 60 -8.91 -7.52 -6.32
N TYR A 61 -9.77 -6.72 -5.69
CA TYR A 61 -11.13 -7.13 -5.33
C TYR A 61 -12.14 -6.62 -6.37
N LYS A 62 -13.26 -7.32 -6.55
CA LYS A 62 -14.29 -6.92 -7.52
C LYS A 62 -15.09 -5.75 -6.99
#